data_AF-A0A958VKS1-F1
#
_entry.id   AF-A0A958VKS1-F1
#
_cell.length_a   1.000
_cell.length_b   1.000
_cell.length_c   1.000
_cell.angle_alpha   90.00
_cell.angle_beta   90.00
_cell.angle_gamma   90.00
#
_symmetry.space_group_name_H-M   'P 1'
#
loop_
_entity.id
_entity.type
_entity.pdbx_description
1 polymer ?
#
loop_
_entity_poly.entity_id
_entity_poly.type
_entity_poly.pdbx_seq_one_letter_code
_entity_poly.pdbx_strand_id
1 'polypeptide(L)'
;MLKEISLCKQPGWFPAKSWTTDAPYRETESAIAAMRKEGVICVEMEAAALYSFATAKGKNVICFAHLTNTMAQQIGDFEKGEHFGSVATLNLIKSVFSN
;
A
#
# COMPACT_ATOMS: atom_id res chain seq x y z
N MET A 1 5.76 -10.76 -15.50
CA MET A 1 6.03 -10.34 -14.12
C MET A 1 4.77 -9.92 -13.35
N LEU A 2 3.89 -9.04 -13.86
CA LEU A 2 2.63 -8.68 -13.15
C LEU A 2 1.49 -9.73 -13.21
N LYS A 3 1.58 -10.73 -14.11
CA LYS A 3 0.55 -11.77 -14.27
C LYS A 3 0.61 -12.90 -13.25
N GLU A 4 1.72 -13.05 -12.50
CA GLU A 4 1.92 -14.17 -11.57
C GLU A 4 1.47 -13.88 -10.14
N ILE A 5 1.31 -12.61 -9.76
CA ILE A 5 0.88 -12.21 -8.40
C ILE A 5 -0.66 -12.31 -8.24
N SER A 6 -1.41 -12.54 -9.33
CA SER A 6 -2.88 -12.46 -9.35
C SER A 6 -3.62 -13.66 -8.73
N LEU A 7 -2.95 -14.68 -8.20
CA LEU A 7 -3.62 -15.96 -7.86
C LEU A 7 -3.49 -16.43 -6.40
N CYS A 8 -2.87 -15.66 -5.51
CA CYS A 8 -2.81 -16.01 -4.09
C CYS A 8 -3.77 -15.15 -3.26
N LYS A 9 -5.01 -15.61 -3.08
CA LYS A 9 -5.81 -15.25 -1.90
C LYS A 9 -5.26 -16.02 -0.70
N GLN A 10 -4.06 -15.69 -0.24
CA GLN A 10 -3.61 -16.13 1.07
C GLN A 10 -4.20 -15.20 2.13
N PRO A 11 -4.61 -15.70 3.31
CA PRO A 11 -5.14 -14.84 4.36
C PRO A 11 -4.03 -13.92 4.85
N GLY A 12 -4.14 -12.61 4.56
CA GLY A 12 -3.26 -11.58 5.12
C GLY A 12 -2.76 -10.50 4.15
N TRP A 13 -2.88 -10.66 2.83
CA TRP A 13 -2.50 -9.64 1.87
C TRP A 13 -3.22 -9.80 0.53
N PHE A 14 -3.31 -8.74 -0.26
CA PHE A 14 -3.92 -8.76 -1.58
C PHE A 14 -3.35 -7.66 -2.50
N PRO A 15 -3.30 -7.86 -3.83
CA PRO A 15 -2.91 -6.82 -4.78
C PRO A 15 -3.93 -5.66 -4.80
N ALA A 16 -3.44 -4.44 -4.94
CA ALA A 16 -4.23 -3.24 -4.73
C ALA A 16 -3.75 -2.04 -5.55
N LYS A 17 -4.66 -1.08 -5.79
CA LYS A 17 -4.34 0.26 -6.28
C LYS A 17 -4.24 1.21 -5.08
N SER A 18 -3.13 1.92 -4.97
CA SER A 18 -2.92 3.00 -4.00
C SER A 18 -3.03 4.37 -4.67
N TRP A 19 -3.36 5.39 -3.87
CA TRP A 19 -3.23 6.80 -4.22
C TRP A 19 -2.07 7.41 -3.44
N THR A 20 -1.10 7.98 -4.16
CA THR A 20 0.03 8.70 -3.56
C THR A 20 -0.33 10.17 -3.35
N THR A 21 -0.23 10.67 -2.12
CA THR A 21 -0.33 12.10 -1.78
C THR A 21 1.01 12.66 -1.34
N ASP A 22 1.19 13.99 -1.44
CA ASP A 22 2.44 14.67 -1.07
C ASP A 22 2.52 15.02 0.43
N ALA A 23 1.37 15.02 1.11
CA ALA A 23 1.25 15.24 2.55
C ALA A 23 -0.06 14.64 3.09
N PRO A 24 -0.08 14.23 4.38
CA PRO A 24 -1.32 13.80 5.03
C PRO A 24 -2.32 14.95 5.14
N TYR A 25 -3.61 14.62 5.16
CA TYR A 25 -4.74 15.55 5.31
C TYR A 25 -4.96 16.50 4.11
N ARG A 26 -4.41 16.16 2.95
CA ARG A 26 -4.65 16.87 1.68
C ARG A 26 -5.85 16.30 0.91
N GLU A 27 -6.42 15.21 1.41
CA GLU A 27 -7.53 14.50 0.79
C GLU A 27 -8.85 15.25 1.01
N THR A 28 -9.44 15.75 -0.08
CA THR A 28 -10.78 16.34 -0.05
C THR A 28 -11.85 15.27 -0.25
N GLU A 29 -13.09 15.51 0.19
CA GLU A 29 -14.21 14.58 -0.05
C GLU A 29 -14.39 14.26 -1.54
N SER A 30 -14.25 15.25 -2.41
CA SER A 30 -14.33 15.07 -3.86
C SER A 30 -13.18 14.20 -4.41
N ALA A 31 -11.96 14.38 -3.91
CA ALA A 31 -10.82 13.55 -4.28
C ALA A 31 -11.01 12.11 -3.80
N ILE A 32 -11.46 11.91 -2.56
CA ILE A 32 -11.77 10.59 -1.99
C ILE A 32 -12.85 9.90 -2.83
N ALA A 33 -13.93 10.59 -3.18
CA ALA A 33 -15.00 10.04 -4.02
C ALA A 33 -14.48 9.61 -5.41
N ALA A 34 -13.63 10.43 -6.03
CA ALA A 34 -12.99 10.11 -7.30
C ALA A 34 -12.10 8.86 -7.19
N MET A 35 -11.24 8.79 -6.16
CA MET A 35 -10.34 7.66 -5.95
C MET A 35 -11.10 6.35 -5.66
N ARG A 36 -12.19 6.42 -4.90
CA ARG A 36 -13.08 5.26 -4.67
C ARG A 36 -13.68 4.75 -5.98
N LYS A 37 -14.13 5.64 -6.86
CA LYS A 37 -14.65 5.26 -8.19
C LYS A 37 -13.59 4.56 -9.05
N GLU A 38 -12.32 4.93 -8.88
CA GLU A 38 -11.17 4.32 -9.55
C GLU A 38 -10.69 3.00 -8.92
N GLY A 39 -11.37 2.53 -7.85
CA GLY A 39 -11.00 1.31 -7.13
C GLY A 39 -9.72 1.43 -6.32
N VAL A 40 -9.32 2.64 -5.95
CA VAL A 40 -8.23 2.87 -4.97
C VAL A 40 -8.72 2.43 -3.60
N ILE A 41 -7.88 1.68 -2.88
CA ILE A 41 -8.22 1.14 -1.56
C ILE A 41 -7.42 1.77 -0.41
N CYS A 42 -6.33 2.47 -0.70
CA CYS A 42 -5.45 3.04 0.29
C CYS A 42 -4.74 4.31 -0.19
N VAL A 43 -4.31 5.11 0.78
CA VAL A 43 -3.51 6.32 0.57
C VAL A 43 -2.15 6.12 1.23
N GLU A 44 -1.10 6.54 0.54
CA GLU A 44 0.30 6.51 0.99
C GLU A 44 1.05 7.67 0.31
N MET A 45 2.37 7.80 0.50
CA MET A 45 3.09 9.03 0.09
C MET A 45 4.30 8.79 -0.81
N GLU A 46 4.63 7.55 -1.17
CA GLU A 46 5.92 7.21 -1.80
C GLU A 46 5.82 6.42 -3.11
N ALA A 47 4.79 5.62 -3.32
CA ALA A 47 4.76 4.59 -4.36
C ALA A 47 4.83 5.17 -5.77
N ALA A 48 4.08 6.24 -6.08
CA ALA A 48 4.12 6.86 -7.41
C ALA A 48 5.52 7.42 -7.73
N ALA A 49 6.20 8.03 -6.75
CA ALA A 49 7.55 8.55 -6.93
C ALA A 49 8.56 7.40 -7.13
N LEU A 50 8.46 6.33 -6.32
CA LEU A 50 9.32 5.15 -6.43
C LEU A 50 9.15 4.42 -7.76
N TYR A 51 7.92 4.26 -8.25
CA TYR A 51 7.66 3.64 -9.56
C TYR A 51 8.12 4.51 -10.73
N SER A 52 7.99 5.83 -10.62
CA SER A 52 8.55 6.76 -11.61
C SER A 52 10.08 6.66 -11.66
N PHE A 53 10.74 6.61 -10.49
CA PHE A 53 12.17 6.38 -10.37
C PHE A 53 12.60 5.03 -10.95
N ALA A 54 11.87 3.96 -10.62
CA ALA A 54 12.13 2.61 -11.10
C ALA A 54 12.11 2.55 -12.64
N THR A 55 11.10 3.18 -13.25
CA THR A 55 10.96 3.30 -14.69
C THR A 55 12.13 4.07 -15.29
N ALA A 56 12.48 5.24 -14.73
CA ALA A 56 13.58 6.06 -15.21
C ALA A 56 14.96 5.39 -15.08
N LYS A 57 15.13 4.45 -14.14
CA LYS A 57 16.40 3.74 -13.88
C LYS A 57 16.43 2.31 -14.40
N GLY A 58 15.36 1.82 -15.03
CA GLY A 58 15.24 0.42 -15.45
C GLY A 58 15.41 -0.56 -14.29
N LYS A 59 14.81 -0.26 -13.14
CA LYS A 59 14.87 -1.11 -11.93
C LYS A 59 13.52 -1.76 -11.66
N ASN A 60 13.55 -2.95 -11.08
CA ASN A 60 12.35 -3.63 -10.58
C ASN A 60 12.05 -3.15 -9.17
N VAL A 61 10.84 -2.63 -8.95
CA VAL A 61 10.37 -2.17 -7.64
C VAL A 61 8.97 -2.71 -7.40
N ILE A 62 8.71 -3.11 -6.16
CA ILE A 62 7.40 -3.51 -5.65
C ILE A 62 7.19 -2.80 -4.31
N CYS A 63 5.98 -2.28 -4.08
CA CYS A 63 5.58 -1.70 -2.80
C CYS A 63 4.74 -2.69 -2.00
N PHE A 64 5.14 -2.94 -0.75
CA PHE A 64 4.32 -3.60 0.26
C PHE A 64 3.84 -2.54 1.24
N ALA A 65 2.52 -2.32 1.30
CA ALA A 65 1.92 -1.35 2.21
C ALA A 65 1.15 -2.06 3.32
N HIS A 66 1.50 -1.78 4.57
CA HIS A 66 0.72 -2.17 5.74
C HIS A 66 -0.31 -1.08 6.03
N LEU A 67 -1.60 -1.42 5.93
CA LEU A 67 -2.69 -0.49 6.24
C LEU A 67 -2.81 -0.37 7.75
N THR A 68 -2.47 0.80 8.28
CA THR A 68 -2.36 1.02 9.74
C THR A 68 -3.54 1.78 10.33
N ASN A 69 -4.32 2.49 9.52
CA ASN A 69 -5.36 3.39 10.01
C ASN A 69 -6.47 3.58 8.97
N THR A 70 -7.59 4.12 9.44
CA THR A 70 -8.75 4.48 8.60
C THR A 70 -8.93 5.99 8.43
N MET A 71 -7.84 6.73 8.20
CA MET A 71 -7.81 8.19 8.05
C MET A 71 -8.29 8.93 9.31
N ALA A 72 -7.89 8.45 10.49
CA ALA A 72 -8.28 9.02 11.80
C ALA A 72 -9.80 9.07 12.04
N GLN A 73 -10.55 8.15 11.44
CA GLN A 73 -12.00 8.01 11.63
C GLN A 73 -12.36 7.22 12.89
N GLN A 74 -11.41 6.48 13.48
CA GLN A 74 -11.64 5.62 14.64
C GLN A 74 -10.69 5.93 15.79
N ILE A 75 -11.18 5.74 17.02
CA ILE A 75 -10.34 5.82 18.23
C ILE A 75 -9.31 4.70 18.15
N GLY A 76 -8.03 5.05 18.33
CA GLY A 76 -6.92 4.09 18.24
C GLY A 76 -6.37 3.88 16.83
N ASP A 77 -6.81 4.66 15.82
CA ASP A 77 -6.31 4.59 14.44
C ASP A 77 -4.78 4.75 14.31
N PHE A 78 -4.10 5.29 15.32
CA PHE A 78 -2.64 5.44 15.31
C PHE A 78 -1.89 4.32 16.04
N GLU A 79 -2.60 3.34 16.59
CA GLU A 79 -2.03 2.07 17.03
C GLU A 79 -1.63 1.27 15.77
N LYS A 80 -0.41 0.74 15.73
CA LYS A 80 0.17 0.15 14.50
C LYS A 80 0.59 -1.31 14.71
N GLY A 81 0.12 -1.93 15.79
CA GLY A 81 0.51 -3.24 16.24
C GLY A 81 1.94 -3.33 16.76
N GLU A 82 2.29 -4.55 17.17
CA GLU A 82 3.63 -4.88 17.64
C GLU A 82 4.71 -4.49 16.62
N HIS A 83 5.73 -3.76 17.09
CA HIS A 83 6.82 -3.24 16.26
C HIS A 83 6.33 -2.51 14.98
N PHE A 84 5.20 -1.80 15.07
CA PHE A 84 4.60 -1.05 13.96
C PHE A 84 4.28 -1.94 12.73
N GLY A 85 4.02 -3.23 12.95
CA GLY A 85 3.72 -4.21 11.91
C GLY A 85 4.92 -4.70 11.11
N SER A 86 6.15 -4.27 11.45
CA SER A 86 7.37 -4.65 10.73
C SER A 86 7.59 -6.16 10.68
N VAL A 87 7.32 -6.88 11.78
CA VAL A 87 7.43 -8.35 11.84
C VAL A 87 6.50 -9.02 10.82
N ALA A 88 5.25 -8.56 10.73
CA ALA A 88 4.28 -9.07 9.77
C ALA A 88 4.71 -8.78 8.33
N THR A 89 5.20 -7.56 8.04
CA THR A 89 5.70 -7.18 6.71
C THR A 89 6.94 -8.00 6.31
N LEU A 90 7.88 -8.25 7.22
CA LEU A 90 9.06 -9.07 6.94
C LEU A 90 8.69 -10.53 6.64
N ASN A 91 7.73 -11.09 7.39
CA ASN A 91 7.21 -12.43 7.13
C ASN A 91 6.51 -12.52 5.78
N LEU A 92 5.73 -11.49 5.40
CA LEU A 92 5.12 -11.38 4.07
C LEU A 92 6.18 -11.35 2.97
N ILE A 93 7.16 -10.46 3.08
CA ILE A 93 8.27 -10.35 2.12
C ILE A 93 8.96 -11.71 1.96
N LYS A 94 9.29 -12.37 3.07
CA LYS A 94 9.88 -13.72 3.04
C LYS A 94 9.01 -14.70 2.28
N SER A 95 7.70 -14.72 2.49
CA SER A 95 6.77 -15.62 1.78
C SER A 95 6.70 -15.36 0.27
N VAL A 96 6.80 -14.09 -0.16
CA VAL A 96 6.77 -13.75 -1.59
C VAL A 96 8.05 -14.17 -2.30
N PHE A 97 9.21 -14.06 -1.63
CA PHE A 97 10.52 -14.39 -2.21
C PHE A 97 10.99 -15.83 -1.96
N SER A 98 10.27 -16.63 -1.16
CA SER A 98 10.63 -18.04 -0.90
C SER A 98 9.98 -19.03 -1.87
N ASN A 99 9.43 -18.56 -2.99
CA ASN A 99 8.95 -19.40 -4.10
C ASN A 99 9.99 -19.51 -5.20
#